data_AF-A0A381YGV8-F1
#
_entry.id   AF-A0A381YGV8-F1
#
_cell.length_a   1.000
_cell.length_b   1.000
_cell.length_c   1.000
_cell.angle_alpha   90.00
_cell.angle_beta   90.00
_cell.angle_gamma   90.00
#
_symmetry.space_group_name_H-M   'P 1'
#
loop_
_entity.id
_entity.type
_entity.pdbx_description
1 polymer ?
#
loop_
_entity_poly.entity_id
_entity_poly.type
_entity_poly.pdbx_seq_one_letter_code
_entity_poly.pdbx_strand_id
1 'polypeptide(L)' 'VTQTSEEARKQIVSLVRDFVKRDVEPIANSYDNEDIYPHELIPTMGELGLFGINIPTEYGGMGLDFTTFAMIF' A
#
# COMPACT_ATOMS: atom_id res chain seq x y z
N VAL A 1 -8.32 12.63 -12.26
CA VAL A 1 -8.26 11.75 -11.06
C VAL A 1 -9.70 11.42 -10.70
N THR A 2 -10.06 10.14 -10.77
CA THR A 2 -11.42 9.69 -10.45
C THR A 2 -11.58 9.72 -8.93
N GLN A 3 -12.62 10.39 -8.43
CA GLN A 3 -12.93 10.39 -6.99
C GLN A 3 -13.18 8.95 -6.54
N THR A 4 -12.38 8.46 -5.60
CA THR A 4 -12.59 7.15 -4.99
C THR A 4 -13.78 7.25 -4.04
N SER A 5 -14.77 6.35 -4.14
CA SER A 5 -15.91 6.36 -3.21
C SER A 5 -15.45 6.15 -1.77
N GLU A 6 -16.21 6.66 -0.80
CA GLU A 6 -15.86 6.55 0.62
C GLU A 6 -15.81 5.09 1.09
N GLU A 7 -16.70 4.25 0.57
CA GLU A 7 -16.75 2.82 0.86
C GLU A 7 -15.51 2.10 0.32
N ALA A 8 -15.15 2.36 -0.96
CA ALA A 8 -13.96 1.77 -1.57
C ALA A 8 -12.69 2.24 -0.85
N ARG A 9 -12.61 3.53 -0.51
CA ARG A 9 -11.48 4.09 0.23
C ARG A 9 -11.29 3.40 1.58
N LYS A 10 -12.37 3.22 2.36
CA LYS A 10 -12.31 2.50 3.64
C LYS A 10 -11.83 1.07 3.47
N GLN A 11 -12.30 0.36 2.45
CA GLN A 11 -11.89 -1.02 2.19
C GLN A 11 -10.40 -1.11 1.82
N ILE A 12 -9.94 -0.26 0.90
CA ILE A 12 -8.54 -0.22 0.47
C ILE A 12 -7.63 0.09 1.67
N VAL A 13 -7.95 1.14 2.43
CA VAL A 13 -7.15 1.52 3.61
C VAL A 13 -7.15 0.42 4.66
N SER A 14 -8.27 -0.27 4.89
CA SER A 14 -8.33 -1.40 5.82
C SER A 14 -7.43 -2.55 5.37
N LEU A 15 -7.46 -2.88 4.09
CA LEU A 15 -6.68 -3.98 3.54
C LEU A 15 -5.17 -3.72 3.66
N VAL A 16 -4.71 -2.49 3.40
CA VAL A 16 -3.31 -2.12 3.61
C VAL A 16 -2.94 -2.14 5.09
N ARG A 17 -3.83 -1.65 5.97
CA ARG A 17 -3.62 -1.68 7.41
C ARG A 17 -3.47 -3.11 7.95
N ASP A 18 -4.27 -4.04 7.45
CA ASP A 18 -4.21 -5.44 7.85
C ASP A 18 -2.91 -6.10 7.38
N PHE A 19 -2.44 -5.77 6.16
CA PHE A 19 -1.11 -6.17 5.67
C PHE A 19 0.00 -5.63 6.57
N VAL A 20 -0.02 -4.34 6.91
CA VAL A 20 0.98 -3.71 7.78
C VAL A 20 1.05 -4.40 9.14
N LYS A 21 -0.10 -4.64 9.78
CA LYS A 21 -0.15 -5.31 11.09
C LYS A 21 0.36 -6.74 11.08
N ARG A 22 0.01 -7.48 10.03
CA ARG A 22 0.32 -8.91 9.94
C ARG A 22 1.76 -9.17 9.52
N ASP A 23 2.23 -8.42 8.53
CA ASP A 23 3.45 -8.77 7.80
C ASP A 23 4.59 -7.75 8.03
N VAL A 24 4.29 -6.48 8.32
CA VAL A 24 5.30 -5.41 8.46
C VAL A 24 5.67 -5.16 9.93
N GLU A 25 4.68 -4.91 10.79
CA GLU A 25 4.89 -4.59 12.21
C GLU A 25 5.78 -5.61 12.96
N PRO A 26 5.66 -6.94 12.75
CA PRO A 26 6.47 -7.92 13.48
C PRO A 26 7.97 -7.85 13.18
N ILE A 27 8.36 -7.39 11.98
CA ILE A 27 9.75 -7.39 11.53
C ILE A 27 10.38 -5.99 11.51
N ALA A 28 9.57 -4.93 11.49
CA ALA A 28 10.01 -3.55 11.28
C ALA A 28 11.17 -3.13 12.18
N ASN A 29 11.09 -3.39 13.49
CA ASN A 29 12.14 -3.01 14.44
C ASN A 29 13.46 -3.76 14.19
N SER A 30 13.44 -5.05 13.87
CA SER A 30 14.68 -5.80 13.59
C SER A 30 15.31 -5.31 12.29
N TYR A 31 14.49 -5.06 11.27
CA TYR A 31 14.98 -4.66 9.95
C TYR A 31 15.58 -3.26 9.96
N ASP A 32 14.96 -2.34 10.70
CA ASP A 32 15.50 -0.99 10.93
C ASP A 32 16.85 -1.03 11.67
N ASN A 33 16.96 -1.84 12.73
CA ASN A 33 18.20 -1.94 13.51
C ASN A 33 19.34 -2.64 12.76
N GLU A 34 19.02 -3.56 11.84
CA GLU A 34 19.99 -4.41 11.13
C GLU A 34 20.26 -3.94 9.69
N ASP A 35 19.70 -2.80 9.28
CA ASP A 35 19.80 -2.26 7.92
C ASP A 35 19.35 -3.26 6.84
N ILE A 36 18.30 -4.04 7.12
CA ILE A 36 17.81 -5.10 6.22
C ILE A 36 16.77 -4.55 5.25
N TYR A 37 16.98 -4.82 3.96
CA TYR A 37 15.98 -4.55 2.94
C TYR A 37 14.92 -5.66 2.89
N PRO A 38 13.61 -5.34 2.97
CA PRO A 38 12.55 -6.34 3.09
C PRO A 38 12.14 -6.96 1.74
N HIS A 39 13.05 -7.75 1.15
CA HIS A 39 12.84 -8.42 -0.14
C HIS A 39 11.54 -9.24 -0.21
N GLU A 40 11.13 -9.83 0.90
CA GLU A 40 9.94 -10.66 1.03
C GLU A 40 8.63 -9.87 1.03
N LEU A 41 8.65 -8.60 1.44
CA LEU A 41 7.44 -7.76 1.44
C LEU A 41 7.15 -7.14 0.07
N ILE A 42 8.19 -6.89 -0.73
CA ILE A 42 8.08 -6.17 -2.01
C ILE A 42 7.09 -6.83 -2.99
N PRO A 43 7.10 -8.16 -3.20
CA PRO A 43 6.14 -8.81 -4.09
C PRO A 43 4.70 -8.56 -3.66
N THR A 44 4.40 -8.74 -2.37
CA THR A 44 3.05 -8.51 -1.82
C THR A 44 2.64 -7.04 -1.95
N MET A 45 3.53 -6.10 -1.66
CA MET A 45 3.27 -4.67 -1.88
C MET A 45 2.95 -4.33 -3.35
N GLY A 46 3.62 -5.01 -4.28
CA GLY A 46 3.36 -4.92 -5.72
C GLY A 46 1.98 -5.46 -6.11
N GLU A 47 1.62 -6.64 -5.60
CA GLU A 47 0.29 -7.25 -5.82
C GLU A 47 -0.85 -6.40 -5.24
N LEU A 48 -0.60 -5.70 -4.12
CA LEU A 48 -1.52 -4.74 -3.52
C LEU A 48 -1.61 -3.40 -4.30
N GLY A 49 -0.77 -3.21 -5.31
CA GLY A 49 -0.75 -2.00 -6.15
C GLY A 49 -0.11 -0.77 -5.48
N LEU A 50 0.61 -0.94 -4.36
CA LEU A 50 1.12 0.19 -3.56
C LEU A 50 2.13 1.07 -4.31
N PHE A 51 2.81 0.54 -5.32
CA PHE A 51 3.75 1.31 -6.15
C PHE A 51 3.07 2.10 -7.27
N GLY A 52 1.78 1.87 -7.53
CA GLY A 52 1.04 2.44 -8.65
C GLY A 52 -0.29 3.10 -8.25
N ILE A 53 -0.46 3.49 -6.98
CA ILE A 53 -1.75 3.92 -6.41
C ILE A 53 -2.44 5.01 -7.25
N ASN A 54 -1.71 6.06 -7.61
CA ASN A 54 -2.22 7.21 -8.36
C ASN A 54 -1.90 7.15 -9.86
N ILE A 55 -1.19 6.11 -10.31
CA ILE A 55 -0.82 5.93 -11.71
C ILE A 55 -2.08 5.51 -12.49
N PRO A 56 -2.36 6.12 -13.66
CA PRO A 56 -3.50 5.71 -14.49
C PRO A 56 -3.50 4.21 -14.81
N THR A 57 -4.69 3.63 -14.93
CA THR A 57 -4.86 2.20 -15.22
C THR A 57 -4.30 1.80 -16.59
N GLU A 58 -4.25 2.72 -17.56
CA GLU A 58 -3.63 2.51 -18.88
C GLU A 58 -2.12 2.20 -18.79
N TYR A 59 -1.47 2.56 -17.68
CA TYR A 59 -0.07 2.26 -17.40
C TYR A 59 0.11 1.17 -16.34
N GLY A 60 -0.97 0.44 -15.98
CA GLY A 60 -0.92 -0.63 -15.00
C GLY A 60 -1.01 -0.17 -13.53
N GLY A 61 -1.40 1.08 -13.27
CA GLY A 61 -1.67 1.57 -11.93
C GLY A 61 -3.12 1.40 -11.47
N MET A 62 -3.45 1.91 -10.28
CA MET A 62 -4.80 1.83 -9.71
C MET A 62 -5.68 3.05 -9.98
N GLY A 63 -5.09 4.18 -10.42
CA GLY A 63 -5.83 5.40 -10.77
C GLY A 63 -6.62 6.04 -9.62
N LEU A 64 -6.24 5.79 -8.37
CA LEU A 64 -6.93 6.28 -7.18
C LEU A 64 -6.65 7.77 -6.92
N ASP A 65 -7.53 8.38 -6.13
CA ASP A 65 -7.37 9.78 -5.76
C ASP A 65 -6.28 10.04 -4.71
N PHE A 66 -5.82 11.30 -4.66
CA PHE A 66 -4.77 11.71 -3.74
C PHE A 66 -5.19 11.63 -2.27
N THR A 67 -6.49 11.72 -1.98
CA THR A 67 -7.00 11.51 -0.62
C THR A 67 -6.80 10.08 -0.18
N THR A 68 -7.12 9.11 -1.04
CA THR A 68 -6.89 7.69 -0.76
C THR A 68 -5.41 7.38 -0.64
N PHE A 69 -4.57 7.97 -1.51
CA PHE A 69 -3.11 7.89 -1.39
C PHE A 69 -2.60 8.37 -0.04
N ALA A 70 -3.03 9.56 0.42
CA ALA A 70 -2.60 10.15 1.69
C ALA A 70 -3.14 9.43 2.94
N MET A 71 -4.10 8.52 2.79
CA MET A 71 -4.57 7.67 3.90
C MET A 71 -3.77 6.36 4.02
N ILE A 72 -3.02 6.00 2.98
CA ILE A 72 -2.21 4.78 2.92
C ILE A 72 -0.78 5.04 3.38
N PHE A 73 -0.21 6.20 3.01
CA PHE A 73 1.15 6.64 3.34
C PHE A 73 1.14 7.74 4.40
#